data_AF-A0A1H0P290-F1
#
_entry.id   AF-A0A1H0P290-F1
#
_cell.length_a   1.000
_cell.length_b   1.000
_cell.length_c   1.000
_cell.angle_alpha   90.00
_cell.angle_beta   90.00
_cell.angle_gamma   90.00
#
_symmetry.space_group_name_H-M   'P 1'
#
loop_
_entity.id
_entity.type
_entity.pdbx_description
1 polymer ?
#
loop_
_entity_poly.entity_id
_entity_poly.type
_entity_poly.pdbx_seq_one_letter_code
_entity_poly.pdbx_strand_id
1 'polypeptide(L)'
;MLRLSLALCLTVAGPAPGDTVRVSDLSAGDRLNVRAGPSTRFGVVAVLPGGHGGLTREVCVLLKPSPDAANGGDLPEWCAVSQGGGIIGWVNARYLAPEAAAPGELRLLRGFRADDDPCRIVGESAATVDYLDHTRWLVGCPAGSAGIAEVLGRHGGEEVDRIGGYVLLSVPRGD
;
A
#
# COMPACT_ATOMS: atom_id res chain seq x y z
N MET A 1 -50.89 23.23 -3.54
CA MET A 1 -49.70 23.36 -4.42
C MET A 1 -48.50 22.84 -3.64
N LEU A 2 -48.11 21.57 -3.85
CA LEU A 2 -47.00 20.94 -3.14
C LEU A 2 -45.73 21.04 -4.01
N ARG A 3 -44.76 21.87 -3.58
CA ARG A 3 -43.46 22.00 -4.26
C ARG A 3 -42.56 20.86 -3.80
N LEU A 4 -42.46 19.82 -4.63
CA LEU A 4 -41.48 18.75 -4.47
C LEU A 4 -40.10 19.31 -4.83
N SER A 5 -39.27 19.59 -3.84
CA SER A 5 -37.88 20.02 -4.07
C SER A 5 -37.03 18.78 -4.28
N LEU A 6 -36.57 18.58 -5.52
CA LEU A 6 -35.64 17.51 -5.87
C LEU A 6 -34.24 17.94 -5.37
N ALA A 7 -33.75 17.30 -4.31
CA ALA A 7 -32.36 17.46 -3.88
C ALA A 7 -31.46 16.63 -4.81
N LEU A 8 -30.67 17.31 -5.65
CA LEU A 8 -29.66 16.70 -6.50
C LEU A 8 -28.42 16.42 -5.64
N CYS A 9 -28.27 15.19 -5.15
CA CYS A 9 -26.99 14.72 -4.59
C CYS A 9 -25.97 14.59 -5.73
N LEU A 10 -25.05 15.55 -5.87
CA LEU A 10 -23.84 15.33 -6.66
C LEU A 10 -22.92 14.39 -5.87
N THR A 11 -22.85 13.12 -6.28
CA THR A 11 -21.76 12.25 -5.89
C THR A 11 -20.56 12.59 -6.77
N VAL A 12 -19.59 13.33 -6.23
CA VAL A 12 -18.27 13.42 -6.85
C VAL A 12 -17.60 12.06 -6.65
N ALA A 13 -17.68 11.20 -7.66
CA ALA A 13 -16.78 10.08 -7.76
C ALA A 13 -15.39 10.68 -8.01
N GLY A 14 -14.52 10.66 -6.98
CA GLY A 14 -13.10 10.94 -7.18
C GLY A 14 -12.53 9.99 -8.24
N PRO A 15 -11.42 10.34 -8.90
CA PRO A 15 -10.76 9.42 -9.82
C PRO A 15 -10.53 8.08 -9.11
N ALA A 16 -10.76 6.97 -9.83
CA ALA A 16 -10.36 5.66 -9.35
C ALA A 16 -8.89 5.74 -8.90
N PRO A 17 -8.52 5.19 -7.74
CA PRO A 17 -7.13 5.26 -7.30
C PRO A 17 -6.25 4.66 -8.40
N GLY A 18 -5.39 5.48 -9.00
CA GLY A 18 -4.27 4.94 -9.76
C GLY A 18 -3.38 4.16 -8.80
N ASP A 19 -2.68 3.15 -9.30
CA ASP A 19 -1.79 2.33 -8.48
C ASP A 19 -0.78 3.24 -7.75
N THR A 20 -0.85 3.25 -6.42
CA THR A 20 0.11 3.99 -5.61
C THR A 20 1.44 3.23 -5.61
N VAL A 21 2.54 3.95 -5.82
CA VAL A 21 3.87 3.40 -6.03
C VAL A 21 4.92 4.08 -5.19
N ARG A 22 6.01 3.34 -4.95
CA ARG A 22 7.23 3.84 -4.33
C ARG A 22 8.43 3.66 -5.23
N VAL A 23 9.44 4.48 -5.03
CA VAL A 23 10.76 4.32 -5.68
C VAL A 23 11.49 3.13 -5.07
N SER A 24 11.95 2.23 -5.93
CA SER A 24 12.61 0.96 -5.57
C SER A 24 13.79 0.66 -6.51
N ASP A 25 14.54 -0.39 -6.20
CA ASP A 25 15.64 -0.92 -7.02
C ASP A 25 16.74 0.11 -7.36
N LEU A 26 16.98 1.02 -6.43
CA LEU A 26 18.12 1.94 -6.43
C LEU A 26 19.20 1.44 -5.46
N SER A 27 20.47 1.65 -5.80
CA SER A 27 21.57 1.42 -4.85
C SER A 27 21.45 2.40 -3.67
N ALA A 28 22.07 2.07 -2.54
CA ALA A 28 22.07 2.95 -1.38
C ALA A 28 22.66 4.33 -1.72
N GLY A 29 21.87 5.39 -1.50
CA GLY A 29 22.25 6.77 -1.80
C GLY A 29 21.90 7.26 -3.21
N ASP A 30 21.48 6.37 -4.12
CA ASP A 30 21.05 6.75 -5.47
C ASP A 30 19.69 7.46 -5.46
N ARG A 31 19.42 8.19 -6.56
CA ARG A 31 18.16 8.93 -6.77
C ARG A 31 17.56 8.62 -8.14
N LEU A 32 16.23 8.61 -8.19
CA LEU A 32 15.46 8.50 -9.43
C LEU A 32 15.24 9.90 -10.02
N ASN A 33 15.65 10.08 -11.28
CA ASN A 33 15.35 11.29 -12.03
C ASN A 33 13.89 11.29 -12.50
N VAL A 34 13.18 12.38 -12.21
CA VAL A 34 11.87 12.71 -12.79
C VAL A 34 12.10 13.65 -13.96
N ARG A 35 11.54 13.35 -15.13
CA ARG A 35 11.83 14.03 -16.40
C ARG A 35 10.61 14.71 -16.99
N ALA A 36 10.85 15.71 -17.85
CA ALA A 36 9.80 16.43 -18.55
C ALA A 36 9.01 15.55 -19.57
N GLY A 37 9.54 14.38 -19.93
CA GLY A 37 8.92 13.46 -20.88
C GLY A 37 9.43 12.01 -20.76
N PRO A 38 8.78 11.05 -21.42
CA PRO A 38 9.01 9.61 -21.28
C PRO A 38 10.27 9.14 -22.01
N SER A 39 11.45 9.66 -21.64
CA SER A 39 12.75 9.20 -22.16
C SER A 39 13.89 9.87 -21.39
N THR A 40 15.08 9.27 -21.41
CA THR A 40 16.31 9.90 -20.93
C THR A 40 16.72 11.15 -21.73
N ARG A 41 16.13 11.37 -22.91
CA ARG A 41 16.36 12.57 -23.76
C ARG A 41 15.70 13.83 -23.22
N PHE A 42 14.68 13.70 -22.37
CA PHE A 42 14.02 14.87 -21.76
C PHE A 42 14.79 15.33 -20.52
N GLY A 43 14.78 16.65 -20.28
CA GLY A 43 15.42 17.25 -19.11
C GLY A 43 14.87 16.72 -17.79
N VAL A 44 15.73 16.68 -16.76
CA VAL A 44 15.34 16.33 -15.39
C VAL A 44 14.66 17.55 -14.76
N VAL A 45 13.48 17.34 -14.17
CA VAL A 45 12.67 18.39 -13.51
C VAL A 45 12.57 18.19 -12.01
N ALA A 46 12.80 16.98 -11.50
CA ALA A 46 12.90 16.67 -10.08
C ALA A 46 13.73 15.41 -9.84
N VAL A 47 14.06 15.12 -8.58
CA VAL A 47 14.75 13.90 -8.15
C VAL A 47 14.08 13.31 -6.92
N LEU A 48 13.90 11.99 -6.90
CA LEU A 48 13.28 11.25 -5.81
C LEU A 48 14.30 10.31 -5.15
N PRO A 49 14.41 10.27 -3.82
CA PRO A 49 15.26 9.29 -3.14
C PRO A 49 14.69 7.87 -3.26
N GLY A 50 15.53 6.86 -3.06
CA GLY A 50 15.06 5.48 -2.88
C GLY A 50 14.08 5.37 -1.71
N GLY A 51 13.01 4.58 -1.89
CA GLY A 51 11.95 4.43 -0.90
C GLY A 51 10.89 5.54 -0.89
N HIS A 52 11.03 6.59 -1.71
CA HIS A 52 10.03 7.66 -1.82
C HIS A 52 8.67 7.10 -2.25
N GLY A 53 7.67 7.14 -1.38
CA GLY A 53 6.29 6.65 -1.62
C GLY A 53 5.28 7.78 -1.87
N GLY A 54 4.00 7.42 -1.91
CA GLY A 54 2.88 8.34 -2.12
C GLY A 54 2.75 8.87 -3.54
N LEU A 55 3.36 8.19 -4.51
CA LEU A 55 3.26 8.55 -5.93
C LEU A 55 2.08 7.79 -6.55
N THR A 56 1.33 8.43 -7.43
CA THR A 56 0.31 7.74 -8.23
C THR A 56 0.81 7.56 -9.65
N ARG A 57 0.68 6.34 -10.22
CA ARG A 57 0.87 6.12 -11.66
C ARG A 57 -0.34 6.66 -12.41
N GLU A 58 -0.13 7.66 -13.27
CA GLU A 58 -1.20 8.27 -14.06
C GLU A 58 -1.31 7.62 -15.44
N VAL A 59 -0.26 7.81 -16.26
CA VAL A 59 -0.20 7.30 -17.64
C VAL A 59 1.15 6.65 -17.85
N CYS A 60 1.14 5.40 -18.31
CA CYS A 60 2.36 4.67 -18.66
C CYS A 60 2.41 4.42 -20.17
N VAL A 61 3.59 4.62 -20.74
CA VAL A 61 3.84 4.46 -22.17
C VAL A 61 5.00 3.49 -22.39
N LEU A 62 4.73 2.46 -23.19
CA LEU A 62 5.78 1.65 -23.80
C LEU A 62 6.24 2.39 -25.05
N LEU A 63 7.49 2.86 -25.05
CA LEU A 63 8.08 3.35 -26.27
C LEU A 63 8.26 2.14 -27.20
N LYS A 64 7.72 2.17 -28.41
CA LYS A 64 8.11 1.19 -29.42
C LYS A 64 9.25 1.79 -30.25
N PRO A 65 10.30 1.02 -30.57
CA PRO A 65 11.25 1.44 -31.59
C PRO A 65 10.51 1.73 -32.90
N SER A 66 11.08 2.60 -33.76
CA SER A 66 10.64 2.68 -35.16
C SER A 66 10.65 1.25 -35.74
N PRO A 67 9.71 0.87 -36.63
CA PRO A 67 9.76 -0.43 -37.30
C PRO A 67 11.09 -0.71 -38.01
N ASP A 68 11.85 0.34 -38.33
CA ASP A 68 13.16 0.27 -38.99
C ASP A 68 14.34 0.23 -38.01
N ALA A 69 14.09 0.24 -36.70
CA ALA A 69 15.13 0.10 -35.69
C ALA A 69 15.62 -1.34 -35.67
N ALA A 70 16.73 -1.58 -36.38
CA ALA A 70 17.33 -2.89 -36.65
C ALA A 70 17.67 -3.74 -35.40
N ASN A 71 17.50 -3.23 -34.18
CA ASN A 71 17.71 -3.93 -32.92
C ASN A 71 16.67 -3.45 -31.89
N GLY A 72 15.39 -3.71 -32.14
CA GLY A 72 14.29 -3.30 -31.28
C GLY A 72 14.13 -4.19 -30.05
N GLY A 73 15.06 -4.11 -29.09
CA GLY A 73 14.79 -4.63 -27.75
C GLY A 73 13.60 -3.88 -27.12
N ASP A 74 12.93 -4.51 -26.15
CA ASP A 74 11.86 -3.85 -25.39
C ASP A 74 12.39 -2.55 -24.79
N LEU A 75 11.86 -1.41 -25.24
CA LEU A 75 12.20 -0.13 -24.62
C LEU A 75 11.53 -0.06 -23.26
N PRO A 76 12.17 0.58 -22.27
CA PRO A 76 11.60 0.69 -20.94
C PRO A 76 10.25 1.41 -20.98
N GLU A 77 9.29 0.92 -20.21
CA GLU A 77 8.07 1.66 -19.91
C GLU A 77 8.41 2.93 -19.12
N TRP A 78 7.76 4.03 -19.47
CA TRP A 78 7.84 5.29 -18.73
C TRP A 78 6.47 5.65 -18.20
N CYS A 79 6.39 6.03 -16.93
CA CYS A 79 5.14 6.47 -16.31
C CYS A 79 5.21 7.94 -15.92
N ALA A 80 4.18 8.70 -16.26
CA ALA A 80 3.87 9.96 -15.61
C ALA A 80 3.41 9.65 -14.18
N VAL A 81 4.05 10.29 -13.20
CA VAL A 81 3.71 10.14 -11.79
C VAL A 81 3.18 11.45 -11.23
N SER A 82 2.20 11.35 -10.33
CA SER A 82 1.66 12.50 -9.60
C SER A 82 1.90 12.36 -8.10
N GLN A 83 1.91 13.51 -7.41
CA GLN A 83 1.92 13.58 -5.95
C GLN A 83 1.16 14.84 -5.52
N GLY A 84 0.31 14.74 -4.49
CA GLY A 84 -0.50 15.86 -4.03
C GLY A 84 -1.50 16.36 -5.07
N GLY A 85 -1.94 15.49 -5.99
CA GLY A 85 -2.91 15.80 -7.04
C GLY A 85 -2.34 16.47 -8.30
N GLY A 86 -1.01 16.62 -8.41
CA GLY A 86 -0.35 17.17 -9.59
C GLY A 86 0.69 16.24 -10.19
N ILE A 87 0.75 16.13 -11.52
CA ILE A 87 1.81 15.41 -12.23
C ILE A 87 3.14 16.12 -11.97
N ILE A 88 4.11 15.39 -11.42
CA ILE A 88 5.45 15.91 -11.15
C ILE A 88 6.44 15.60 -12.28
N GLY A 89 6.11 14.63 -13.14
CA GLY A 89 6.84 14.32 -14.37
C GLY A 89 6.92 12.82 -14.67
N TRP A 90 7.88 12.43 -15.50
CA TRP A 90 8.03 11.07 -16.03
C TRP A 90 9.20 10.34 -15.42
N VAL A 91 9.00 9.09 -15.03
CA VAL A 91 10.03 8.20 -14.50
C VAL A 91 10.07 6.90 -15.28
N ASN A 92 11.23 6.22 -15.28
CA ASN A 92 11.33 4.88 -15.83
C ASN A 92 10.62 3.91 -14.87
N ALA A 93 9.61 3.19 -15.39
CA ALA A 93 8.72 2.37 -14.58
C ALA A 93 9.43 1.20 -13.88
N ARG A 94 10.63 0.80 -14.35
CA ARG A 94 11.43 -0.24 -13.70
C ARG A 94 11.83 0.09 -12.26
N TYR A 95 11.77 1.37 -11.88
CA TYR A 95 12.09 1.83 -10.53
C TYR A 95 10.84 2.08 -9.69
N LEU A 96 9.66 1.79 -10.23
CA LEU A 96 8.40 1.86 -9.51
C LEU A 96 8.03 0.46 -9.05
N ALA A 97 7.99 0.27 -7.74
CA ALA A 97 7.29 -0.86 -7.16
C ALA A 97 5.89 -0.37 -6.75
N PRO A 98 4.86 -1.24 -6.81
CA PRO A 98 3.67 -1.03 -6.02
C PRO A 98 4.11 -0.59 -4.62
N GLU A 99 3.64 0.57 -4.20
CA GLU A 99 3.59 0.81 -2.78
C GLU A 99 2.65 -0.28 -2.32
N ALA A 100 3.14 -1.15 -1.44
CA ALA A 100 2.24 -2.09 -0.82
C ALA A 100 1.07 -1.23 -0.37
N ALA A 101 -0.13 -1.49 -0.94
CA ALA A 101 -1.34 -0.91 -0.40
C ALA A 101 -1.15 -1.06 1.09
N ALA A 102 -1.27 0.02 1.87
CA ALA A 102 -1.27 -0.10 3.32
C ALA A 102 -2.17 -1.31 3.58
N PRO A 103 -1.60 -2.46 3.99
CA PRO A 103 -2.25 -3.73 3.72
C PRO A 103 -3.55 -3.60 4.45
N GLY A 104 -4.67 -3.78 3.74
CA GLY A 104 -6.01 -3.47 4.25
C GLY A 104 -6.03 -3.78 5.73
N GLU A 105 -6.08 -2.69 6.52
CA GLU A 105 -5.77 -2.66 7.95
C GLU A 105 -6.30 -3.95 8.55
N LEU A 106 -5.38 -4.75 9.11
CA LEU A 106 -5.63 -6.01 9.80
C LEU A 106 -7.12 -6.32 9.92
N ARG A 107 -7.62 -7.38 9.28
CA ARG A 107 -9.06 -7.68 9.28
C ARG A 107 -9.56 -7.98 10.70
N LEU A 108 -9.92 -6.94 11.46
CA LEU A 108 -10.34 -7.06 12.85
C LEU A 108 -11.76 -7.62 12.87
N LEU A 109 -11.92 -8.78 13.47
CA LEU A 109 -13.19 -9.46 13.64
C LEU A 109 -13.82 -9.03 14.97
N ARG A 110 -14.29 -9.98 15.77
CA ARG A 110 -14.77 -9.75 17.14
C ARG A 110 -13.62 -9.59 18.13
N GLY A 111 -13.94 -9.11 19.33
CA GLY A 111 -12.98 -9.07 20.43
C GLY A 111 -12.55 -10.47 20.86
N PHE A 112 -11.31 -10.57 21.34
CA PHE A 112 -10.66 -11.84 21.65
C PHE A 112 -11.26 -12.49 22.90
N ARG A 113 -11.29 -11.76 24.02
CA ARG A 113 -11.81 -12.24 25.32
C ARG A 113 -13.31 -11.98 25.51
N ALA A 114 -13.80 -10.87 24.96
CA ALA A 114 -15.19 -10.42 25.00
C ALA A 114 -15.49 -9.55 23.78
N ASP A 115 -16.76 -9.27 23.47
CA ASP A 115 -17.15 -8.53 22.26
C ASP A 115 -16.60 -7.09 22.20
N ASP A 116 -16.41 -6.45 23.36
CA ASP A 116 -15.86 -5.09 23.52
C ASP A 116 -14.34 -5.06 23.77
N ASP A 117 -13.68 -6.22 23.73
CA ASP A 117 -12.23 -6.31 23.93
C ASP A 117 -11.48 -5.50 22.84
N PRO A 118 -10.58 -4.57 23.22
CA PRO A 118 -9.75 -3.83 22.27
C PRO A 118 -8.77 -4.74 21.52
N CYS A 119 -8.36 -5.87 22.11
CA CYS A 119 -7.65 -6.92 21.38
C CYS A 119 -8.66 -7.73 20.57
N ARG A 120 -8.49 -7.79 19.25
CA ARG A 120 -9.44 -8.40 18.31
C ARG A 120 -8.84 -9.64 17.66
N ILE A 121 -9.67 -10.62 17.31
CA ILE A 121 -9.27 -11.70 16.41
C ILE A 121 -9.01 -11.09 15.03
N VAL A 122 -7.90 -11.44 14.41
CA VAL A 122 -7.50 -10.99 13.08
C VAL A 122 -7.78 -12.10 12.08
N GLY A 123 -8.53 -11.77 11.04
CA GLY A 123 -8.85 -12.66 9.94
C GLY A 123 -7.87 -12.57 8.78
N GLU A 124 -8.06 -13.45 7.81
CA GLU A 124 -7.22 -13.54 6.62
C GLU A 124 -7.21 -12.26 5.78
N SER A 125 -5.99 -11.83 5.46
CA SER A 125 -5.65 -10.72 4.56
C SER A 125 -4.24 -10.93 3.99
N ALA A 126 -3.87 -10.14 2.99
CA ALA A 126 -2.50 -10.13 2.46
C ALA A 126 -1.42 -9.85 3.52
N ALA A 127 -1.75 -9.11 4.59
CA ALA A 127 -0.82 -8.83 5.70
C ALA A 127 -0.70 -9.96 6.72
N THR A 128 -1.61 -10.94 6.71
CA THR A 128 -1.75 -11.88 7.82
C THR A 128 -1.67 -13.34 7.39
N VAL A 129 -1.66 -13.61 6.09
CA VAL A 129 -1.63 -14.96 5.52
C VAL A 129 -0.48 -15.82 6.08
N ASP A 130 0.70 -15.22 6.33
CA ASP A 130 1.88 -15.92 6.85
C ASP A 130 1.81 -16.24 8.36
N TYR A 131 0.81 -15.70 9.08
CA TYR A 131 0.67 -15.83 10.53
C TYR A 131 -0.54 -16.67 10.96
N LEU A 132 -1.43 -17.01 10.03
CA LEU A 132 -2.66 -17.73 10.34
C LEU A 132 -2.39 -19.23 10.49
N ASP A 133 -2.83 -19.76 11.63
CA ASP A 133 -2.73 -21.17 11.94
C ASP A 133 -4.11 -21.71 12.34
N HIS A 134 -4.48 -22.86 11.78
CA HIS A 134 -5.70 -23.58 12.14
C HIS A 134 -5.71 -24.07 13.61
N THR A 135 -4.58 -24.06 14.31
CA THR A 135 -4.48 -24.40 15.74
C THR A 135 -4.36 -23.18 16.67
N ARG A 136 -4.15 -21.97 16.13
CA ARG A 136 -3.95 -20.73 16.92
C ARG A 136 -4.81 -19.58 16.44
N TRP A 137 -5.24 -18.72 17.36
CA TRP A 137 -5.83 -17.42 17.02
C TRP A 137 -4.72 -16.43 16.70
N LEU A 138 -4.87 -15.71 15.58
CA LEU A 138 -4.13 -14.47 15.38
C LEU A 138 -4.92 -13.34 16.04
N VAL A 139 -4.30 -12.66 17.01
CA VAL A 139 -4.91 -11.59 17.80
C VAL A 139 -4.16 -10.29 17.56
N GLY A 140 -4.87 -9.23 17.22
CA GLY A 140 -4.33 -7.89 17.05
C GLY A 140 -4.72 -7.01 18.23
N CYS A 141 -3.73 -6.55 18.99
CA CYS A 141 -3.94 -5.60 20.09
C CYS A 141 -3.39 -4.23 19.70
N PRO A 142 -4.11 -3.11 19.94
CA PRO A 142 -3.56 -1.77 19.71
C PRO A 142 -2.24 -1.60 20.46
N ALA A 143 -1.23 -1.03 19.79
CA ALA A 143 0.08 -0.81 20.38
C ALA A 143 -0.02 0.04 21.66
N GLY A 144 0.64 -0.41 22.73
CA GLY A 144 0.58 0.23 24.03
C GLY A 144 -0.68 -0.09 24.86
N SER A 145 -1.60 -0.91 24.36
CA SER A 145 -2.74 -1.38 25.16
C SER A 145 -2.30 -2.34 26.27
N ALA A 146 -2.91 -2.20 27.46
CA ALA A 146 -2.66 -3.10 28.59
C ALA A 146 -3.04 -4.57 28.28
N GLY A 147 -3.92 -4.79 27.30
CA GLY A 147 -4.34 -6.12 26.85
C GLY A 147 -3.19 -6.96 26.30
N ILE A 148 -2.12 -6.36 25.77
CA ILE A 148 -0.95 -7.09 25.25
C ILE A 148 -0.32 -7.94 26.36
N ALA A 149 -0.04 -7.34 27.52
CA ALA A 149 0.61 -8.03 28.63
C ALA A 149 -0.27 -9.19 29.16
N GLU A 150 -1.59 -9.02 29.13
CA GLU A 150 -2.53 -10.06 29.57
C GLU A 150 -2.62 -11.22 28.58
N VAL A 151 -2.69 -10.94 27.26
CA VAL A 151 -2.71 -11.98 26.23
C VAL A 151 -1.41 -12.79 26.26
N LEU A 152 -0.26 -12.14 26.41
CA LEU A 152 1.02 -12.83 26.56
C LEU A 152 1.06 -13.67 27.84
N GLY A 153 0.70 -13.09 29.00
CA GLY A 153 0.89 -13.73 30.30
C GLY A 153 -0.15 -14.77 30.70
N ARG A 154 -1.44 -14.54 30.38
CA ARG A 154 -2.55 -15.42 30.80
C ARG A 154 -3.04 -16.35 29.71
N HIS A 155 -2.87 -15.96 28.44
CA HIS A 155 -3.36 -16.74 27.30
C HIS A 155 -2.24 -17.44 26.53
N GLY A 156 -0.98 -17.28 26.95
CA GLY A 156 0.16 -17.91 26.29
C GLY A 156 0.40 -17.39 24.87
N GLY A 157 0.07 -16.12 24.62
CA GLY A 157 0.31 -15.48 23.34
C GLY A 157 1.80 -15.28 23.05
N GLU A 158 2.16 -15.29 21.77
CA GLU A 158 3.50 -14.99 21.27
C GLU A 158 3.41 -13.86 20.24
N GLU A 159 4.25 -12.83 20.36
CA GLU A 159 4.29 -11.76 19.36
C GLU A 159 4.92 -12.25 18.05
N VAL A 160 4.22 -12.06 16.94
CA VAL A 160 4.64 -12.51 15.61
C VAL A 160 4.93 -11.36 14.65
N ASP A 161 4.31 -10.19 14.84
CA ASP A 161 4.56 -8.99 14.02
C ASP A 161 3.97 -7.71 14.64
N ARG A 162 4.25 -6.54 14.03
CA ARG A 162 3.66 -5.24 14.32
C ARG A 162 3.23 -4.54 13.03
N ILE A 163 1.91 -4.38 12.85
CA ILE A 163 1.31 -3.86 11.61
C ILE A 163 0.27 -2.80 11.95
N GLY A 164 0.31 -1.64 11.28
CA GLY A 164 -0.79 -0.67 11.32
C GLY A 164 -1.14 -0.12 12.72
N GLY A 165 -0.17 -0.02 13.63
CA GLY A 165 -0.42 0.41 15.01
C GLY A 165 -0.94 -0.69 15.94
N TYR A 166 -0.91 -1.96 15.52
CA TYR A 166 -1.24 -3.12 16.33
C TYR A 166 -0.01 -4.02 16.53
N VAL A 167 -0.03 -4.77 17.62
CA VAL A 167 0.85 -5.91 17.88
C VAL A 167 0.07 -7.18 17.56
N LEU A 168 0.62 -8.04 16.70
CA LEU A 168 0.03 -9.33 16.36
C LEU A 168 0.58 -10.41 17.28
N LEU A 169 -0.35 -11.15 17.89
CA LEU A 169 -0.09 -12.19 18.86
C LEU A 169 -0.70 -13.51 18.36
N SER A 170 0.12 -14.56 18.27
CA SER A 170 -0.33 -15.94 18.02
C SER A 170 -0.67 -16.62 19.33
N VAL A 171 -1.94 -16.95 19.54
CA VAL A 171 -2.48 -17.46 20.81
C VAL A 171 -3.02 -18.88 20.61
N PRO A 172 -2.62 -19.88 21.40
CA PRO A 172 -3.19 -21.23 21.30
C PRO A 172 -4.72 -21.20 21.38
N ARG A 173 -5.40 -21.99 20.54
CA ARG A 173 -6.80 -22.32 20.81
C ARG A 173 -6.82 -23.26 22.01
N GLY A 174 -7.57 -22.92 23.07
CA GLY A 174 -7.81 -23.87 24.16
C GLY A 174 -8.69 -25.02 23.67
N ASP A 175 -8.46 -26.22 24.20
CA ASP A 175 -9.32 -27.39 24.01
C ASP A 175 -10.62 -27.28 24.84
#